data_AF-A0A347WJ89-F1
#
_entry.id   AF-A0A347WJ89-F1
#
_cell.length_a   1.000
_cell.length_b   1.000
_cell.length_c   1.000
_cell.angle_alpha   90.00
_cell.angle_beta   90.00
_cell.angle_gamma   90.00
#
_symmetry.space_group_name_H-M   'P 1'
#
loop_
_entity.id
_entity.type
_entity.pdbx_description
1 polymer ?
#
loop_
_entity_poly.entity_id
_entity_poly.type
_entity_poly.pdbx_seq_one_letter_code
_entity_poly.pdbx_strand_id
1 'polypeptide(L)'
;MSSGNHFSLGLFGYNRKQVDDLLGKHREEMRQLEDRIQKLEASNQELAEQVEYYVDIESALKEGIVDAHMTGNKIIEKSNQKADALIAQTNEQVIQYKEDFAHQSRELVTNGQHLHQQLNTMKGEMQEIIDQYQKLLDDTDFDKIYPKKQIDRLVQQVDTYEHDGWFEEAVEEEVGLRASSLSEDEKTELERLIHEVIGIEEVADVKEEGLKLVDFQKAKELN
;
A
#
# COMPACT_ATOMS: atom_id res chain seq x y z
N MET A 1 -74.51 8.95 -58.58
CA MET A 1 -75.85 9.37 -59.03
C MET A 1 -75.69 10.11 -60.33
N SER A 2 -76.13 9.52 -61.45
CA SER A 2 -76.01 10.11 -62.77
C SER A 2 -77.20 11.04 -63.00
N SER A 3 -76.97 12.35 -62.96
CA SER A 3 -77.94 13.35 -63.37
C SER A 3 -77.93 13.41 -64.89
N GLY A 4 -78.94 12.84 -65.54
CA GLY A 4 -79.15 12.96 -66.97
C GLY A 4 -79.38 14.43 -67.34
N ASN A 5 -78.44 15.03 -68.08
CA ASN A 5 -78.54 16.40 -68.55
C ASN A 5 -79.54 16.49 -69.70
N HIS A 6 -80.78 16.87 -69.40
CA HIS A 6 -81.79 17.19 -70.40
C HIS A 6 -81.62 18.65 -70.86
N PHE A 7 -81.00 18.86 -72.01
CA PHE A 7 -80.92 20.18 -72.63
C PHE A 7 -82.27 20.54 -73.27
N SER A 8 -82.84 21.70 -72.94
CA SER A 8 -84.05 22.15 -73.64
C SER A 8 -83.68 22.70 -75.04
N LEU A 9 -84.26 22.10 -76.07
CA LEU A 9 -84.19 22.61 -77.45
C LEU A 9 -85.14 23.80 -77.59
N GLY A 10 -84.58 25.00 -77.79
CA GLY A 10 -85.33 26.13 -78.33
C GLY A 10 -85.42 26.01 -79.85
N LEU A 11 -86.32 26.79 -80.47
CA LEU A 11 -86.56 26.81 -81.93
C LEU A 11 -85.30 27.04 -82.82
N PHE A 12 -84.14 27.36 -82.23
CA PHE A 12 -82.85 27.55 -82.91
C PHE A 12 -81.66 26.80 -82.24
N GLY A 13 -81.91 25.72 -81.47
CA GLY A 13 -80.86 24.85 -80.89
C GLY A 13 -80.83 24.79 -79.36
N TYR A 14 -79.75 24.27 -78.79
CA TYR A 14 -79.58 24.12 -77.34
C TYR A 14 -79.49 25.48 -76.62
N ASN A 15 -80.07 25.56 -75.42
CA ASN A 15 -80.02 26.77 -74.61
C ASN A 15 -78.58 27.11 -74.19
N ARG A 16 -78.03 28.17 -74.78
CA ARG A 16 -76.65 28.63 -74.59
C ARG A 16 -76.26 28.82 -73.11
N LYS A 17 -77.16 29.31 -72.26
CA LYS A 17 -76.90 29.49 -70.83
C LYS A 17 -76.74 28.17 -70.08
N GLN A 18 -77.55 27.16 -70.40
CA GLN A 18 -77.45 25.84 -69.78
C GLN A 18 -76.16 25.12 -70.17
N VAL A 19 -75.71 25.29 -71.43
CA VAL A 19 -74.44 24.74 -71.91
C VAL A 19 -73.26 25.47 -71.26
N ASP A 20 -73.30 26.80 -71.15
CA ASP A 20 -72.26 27.60 -70.50
C ASP A 20 -72.11 27.28 -69.00
N ASP A 21 -73.22 27.09 -68.27
CA ASP A 21 -73.19 26.68 -66.85
C ASP A 21 -72.59 25.28 -66.64
N LEU A 22 -72.88 24.34 -67.54
CA LEU A 22 -72.34 22.97 -67.50
C LEU A 22 -70.85 22.94 -67.83
N LEU A 23 -70.43 23.70 -68.85
CA LEU A 23 -69.02 23.90 -69.17
C LEU A 23 -68.28 24.61 -68.02
N GLY A 24 -68.94 25.55 -67.34
CA GLY A 24 -68.43 26.20 -66.13
C GLY A 24 -68.17 25.19 -65.01
N LYS A 25 -69.16 24.34 -64.70
CA LYS A 25 -69.02 23.28 -63.69
C LYS A 25 -67.93 22.27 -64.01
N HIS A 26 -67.87 21.79 -65.25
CA HIS A 26 -66.81 20.85 -65.64
C HIS A 26 -65.41 21.49 -65.65
N ARG A 27 -65.28 22.77 -65.99
CA ARG A 27 -63.99 23.49 -65.84
C ARG A 27 -63.57 23.63 -64.38
N GLU A 28 -64.52 23.87 -63.49
CA GLU A 28 -64.26 23.95 -62.05
C GLU A 28 -63.88 22.57 -61.48
N GLU A 29 -64.59 21.50 -61.86
CA GLU A 29 -64.23 20.13 -61.50
C GLU A 29 -62.86 19.72 -62.06
N MET A 30 -62.52 20.11 -63.30
CA MET A 30 -61.18 19.89 -63.86
C MET A 30 -60.11 20.61 -63.05
N ARG A 31 -60.32 21.89 -62.68
CA ARG A 31 -59.37 22.62 -61.82
C ARG A 31 -59.19 21.97 -60.47
N GLN A 32 -60.28 21.52 -59.84
CA GLN A 32 -60.21 20.85 -58.55
C GLN A 32 -59.48 19.50 -58.62
N LEU A 33 -59.67 18.76 -59.72
CA LEU A 33 -58.92 17.53 -59.98
C LEU A 33 -57.44 17.81 -60.24
N GLU A 34 -57.10 18.83 -61.02
CA GLU A 34 -55.71 19.26 -61.25
C GLU A 34 -55.01 19.68 -59.95
N ASP A 35 -55.66 20.49 -59.11
CA ASP A 35 -55.12 20.90 -57.80
C ASP A 35 -54.93 19.69 -56.86
N ARG A 36 -55.85 18.71 -56.92
CA ARG A 36 -55.74 17.48 -56.13
C ARG A 36 -54.63 16.56 -56.62
N ILE A 37 -54.42 16.49 -57.93
CA ILE A 37 -53.28 15.75 -58.53
C ILE A 37 -51.97 16.40 -58.09
N GLN A 38 -51.84 17.72 -58.19
CA GLN A 38 -50.63 18.43 -57.75
C GLN A 38 -50.34 18.22 -56.26
N LYS A 39 -51.36 18.27 -55.40
CA LYS A 39 -51.21 17.98 -53.96
C LYS A 39 -50.79 16.54 -53.69
N LEU A 40 -51.33 15.58 -54.43
CA LEU A 40 -50.96 14.17 -54.30
C LEU A 40 -49.54 13.89 -54.81
N GLU A 41 -49.11 14.56 -55.89
CA GLU A 41 -47.75 14.48 -56.40
C GLU A 41 -46.75 15.07 -55.40
N ALA A 42 -47.04 16.25 -54.85
CA ALA A 42 -46.22 16.85 -53.80
C ALA A 42 -46.14 15.96 -52.56
N SER A 43 -47.27 15.40 -52.12
CA SER A 43 -47.29 14.47 -50.98
C SER A 43 -46.54 13.17 -51.27
N ASN A 44 -46.60 12.63 -52.49
CA ASN A 44 -45.82 11.45 -52.87
C ASN A 44 -44.32 11.75 -52.87
N GLN A 45 -43.93 12.93 -53.32
CA GLN A 45 -42.52 13.33 -53.32
C GLN A 45 -42.00 13.47 -51.88
N GLU A 46 -42.75 14.12 -51.00
CA GLU A 46 -42.41 14.23 -49.57
C GLU A 46 -42.32 12.84 -48.92
N LEU A 47 -43.27 11.94 -49.22
CA LEU A 47 -43.23 10.57 -48.70
C LEU A 47 -42.01 9.79 -49.22
N ALA A 48 -41.64 9.98 -50.49
CA ALA A 48 -40.46 9.34 -51.07
C ALA A 48 -39.18 9.82 -50.37
N GLU A 49 -39.04 11.12 -50.13
CA GLU A 49 -37.92 11.71 -49.39
C GLU A 49 -37.85 11.17 -47.95
N GLN A 50 -39.00 11.03 -47.26
CA GLN A 50 -39.05 10.44 -45.93
C GLN A 50 -38.64 8.96 -45.93
N VAL A 51 -39.07 8.19 -46.93
CA VAL A 51 -38.68 6.77 -47.05
C VAL A 51 -37.17 6.63 -47.25
N GLU A 52 -36.58 7.44 -48.13
CA GLU A 52 -35.13 7.46 -48.35
C GLU A 52 -34.38 7.78 -47.05
N TYR A 53 -34.82 8.80 -46.32
CA TYR A 53 -34.25 9.16 -45.02
C TYR A 53 -34.33 8.01 -44.00
N TYR A 54 -35.45 7.29 -43.92
CA TYR A 54 -35.58 6.16 -43.00
C TYR A 54 -34.71 4.97 -43.41
N VAL A 55 -34.55 4.71 -44.70
CA VAL A 55 -33.64 3.65 -45.21
C VAL A 55 -32.20 3.96 -44.83
N ASP A 56 -31.78 5.23 -44.96
CA ASP A 56 -30.44 5.66 -44.58
C ASP A 56 -30.18 5.48 -43.08
N ILE A 57 -31.14 5.89 -42.24
CA ILE A 57 -31.05 5.67 -40.79
C ILE A 57 -31.00 4.19 -40.46
N GLU A 58 -31.84 3.37 -41.09
CA GLU A 58 -31.86 1.93 -40.85
C GLU A 58 -30.51 1.29 -41.19
N SER A 59 -29.89 1.71 -42.31
CA SER A 59 -28.56 1.26 -42.70
C SER A 59 -27.50 1.66 -41.67
N ALA A 60 -27.48 2.94 -41.27
CA ALA A 60 -26.54 3.44 -40.26
C ALA A 60 -26.73 2.72 -38.90
N LEU A 61 -27.98 2.45 -38.51
CA LEU A 61 -28.29 1.73 -37.28
C LEU A 61 -27.82 0.27 -37.34
N LYS A 62 -28.02 -0.41 -38.48
CA LYS A 62 -27.53 -1.78 -38.67
C LYS A 62 -26.01 -1.86 -38.57
N GLU A 63 -25.30 -0.92 -39.20
CA GLU A 63 -23.85 -0.83 -39.12
C GLU A 63 -23.39 -0.57 -37.68
N GLY A 64 -24.01 0.40 -37.00
CA GLY A 64 -23.70 0.71 -35.60
C GLY A 64 -23.95 -0.47 -34.64
N ILE A 65 -25.01 -1.24 -34.86
CA ILE A 65 -25.31 -2.45 -34.07
C ILE A 65 -24.22 -3.51 -34.30
N VAL A 66 -23.83 -3.75 -35.54
CA VAL A 66 -22.77 -4.73 -35.87
C VAL A 66 -21.44 -4.33 -35.23
N ASP A 67 -21.06 -3.05 -35.33
CA ASP A 67 -19.83 -2.55 -34.71
C ASP A 67 -19.87 -2.63 -33.17
N ALA A 68 -21.01 -2.28 -32.57
CA ALA A 68 -21.22 -2.42 -31.14
C ALA A 68 -21.10 -3.88 -30.68
N HIS A 69 -21.64 -4.84 -31.44
CA HIS A 69 -21.51 -6.26 -31.14
C HIS A 69 -20.06 -6.74 -31.29
N MET A 70 -19.36 -6.36 -32.36
CA MET A 70 -17.96 -6.73 -32.55
C MET A 70 -17.08 -6.16 -31.43
N THR A 71 -17.28 -4.90 -31.08
CA THR A 71 -16.55 -4.22 -30.01
C THR A 71 -16.88 -4.82 -28.65
N GLY A 72 -18.16 -5.09 -28.37
CA GLY A 72 -18.60 -5.76 -27.15
C GLY A 72 -17.98 -7.14 -26.97
N ASN A 73 -18.01 -7.97 -28.02
CA ASN A 73 -17.38 -9.30 -28.00
C ASN A 73 -15.87 -9.21 -27.77
N LYS A 74 -15.20 -8.25 -28.41
CA LYS A 74 -13.76 -8.01 -28.21
C LYS A 74 -13.44 -7.56 -26.78
N ILE A 75 -14.31 -6.77 -26.15
CA ILE A 75 -14.16 -6.37 -24.75
C ILE A 75 -14.32 -7.59 -23.84
N ILE A 76 -15.33 -8.42 -24.05
CA ILE A 76 -15.57 -9.64 -23.27
C ILE A 76 -14.38 -10.59 -23.40
N GLU A 77 -13.90 -10.85 -24.62
CA GLU A 77 -12.76 -11.72 -24.86
C GLU A 77 -11.50 -11.21 -24.15
N LYS A 78 -11.19 -9.91 -24.29
CA LYS A 78 -10.04 -9.30 -23.59
C LYS A 78 -10.20 -9.35 -22.07
N SER A 79 -11.40 -9.18 -21.54
CA SER A 79 -11.67 -9.27 -20.11
C SER A 79 -11.44 -10.68 -19.60
N ASN A 80 -11.91 -11.69 -20.33
CA ASN A 80 -11.71 -13.09 -19.99
C ASN A 80 -10.22 -13.46 -20.04
N GLN A 81 -9.50 -13.09 -21.10
CA GLN A 81 -8.06 -13.31 -21.21
C GLN A 81 -7.28 -12.66 -20.05
N LYS A 82 -7.65 -11.43 -19.65
CA LYS A 82 -7.03 -10.75 -18.50
C LYS A 82 -7.36 -11.44 -17.18
N ALA A 83 -8.60 -11.88 -16.99
CA ALA A 83 -9.01 -12.60 -15.79
C ALA A 83 -8.25 -13.93 -15.68
N ASP A 84 -8.16 -14.69 -16.76
CA ASP A 84 -7.43 -15.95 -16.80
C ASP A 84 -5.94 -15.75 -16.53
N ALA A 85 -5.33 -14.71 -17.12
CA ALA A 85 -3.94 -14.36 -16.85
C ALA A 85 -3.71 -13.98 -15.38
N LEU A 86 -4.63 -13.21 -14.78
CA LEU A 86 -4.53 -12.82 -13.38
C LEU A 86 -4.70 -14.01 -12.44
N ILE A 87 -5.61 -14.93 -12.74
CA ILE A 87 -5.78 -16.17 -11.98
C ILE A 87 -4.51 -17.02 -12.08
N ALA A 88 -3.96 -17.21 -13.28
CA ALA A 88 -2.73 -17.97 -13.48
C ALA A 88 -1.55 -17.36 -12.70
N GLN A 89 -1.33 -16.05 -12.83
CA GLN A 89 -0.27 -15.34 -12.12
C GLN A 89 -0.45 -15.44 -10.59
N THR A 90 -1.67 -15.26 -10.10
CA THR A 90 -1.97 -15.34 -8.67
C THR A 90 -1.74 -16.75 -8.14
N ASN A 91 -2.15 -17.78 -8.88
CA ASN A 91 -1.90 -19.16 -8.50
C ASN A 91 -0.41 -19.49 -8.43
N GLU A 92 0.39 -19.00 -9.40
CA GLU A 92 1.83 -19.16 -9.37
C GLU A 92 2.46 -18.49 -8.14
N GLN A 93 2.07 -17.24 -7.84
CA GLN A 93 2.54 -16.53 -6.65
C GLN A 93 2.15 -17.24 -5.35
N VAL A 94 0.92 -17.77 -5.26
CA VAL A 94 0.47 -18.53 -4.10
C VAL A 94 1.26 -19.81 -3.92
N ILE A 95 1.62 -20.49 -5.01
CA ILE A 95 2.47 -21.70 -4.95
C ILE A 95 3.86 -21.32 -4.45
N GLN A 96 4.50 -20.32 -5.05
CA GLN A 96 5.82 -19.84 -4.62
C GLN A 96 5.82 -19.43 -3.16
N TYR A 97 4.83 -18.64 -2.73
CA TYR A 97 4.70 -18.21 -1.34
C TYR A 97 4.51 -19.39 -0.38
N LYS A 98 3.74 -20.42 -0.76
CA LYS A 98 3.58 -21.63 0.06
C LYS A 98 4.88 -22.41 0.19
N GLU A 99 5.64 -22.52 -0.90
CA GLU A 99 6.93 -23.21 -0.90
C GLU A 99 7.95 -22.45 -0.04
N ASP A 100 8.06 -21.13 -0.22
CA ASP A 100 8.94 -20.26 0.56
C ASP A 100 8.57 -20.29 2.05
N PHE A 101 7.27 -20.19 2.36
CA PHE A 101 6.79 -20.27 3.73
C PHE A 101 7.09 -21.62 4.37
N ALA A 102 6.93 -22.72 3.64
CA ALA A 102 7.25 -24.06 4.11
C ALA A 102 8.76 -24.22 4.37
N HIS A 103 9.61 -23.68 3.47
CA HIS A 103 11.06 -23.68 3.63
C HIS A 103 11.48 -22.89 4.87
N GLN A 104 11.06 -21.63 4.97
CA GLN A 104 11.37 -20.76 6.10
C GLN A 104 10.85 -21.32 7.42
N SER A 105 9.65 -21.92 7.43
CA SER A 105 9.10 -22.55 8.63
C SER A 105 9.94 -23.74 9.09
N ARG A 106 10.40 -24.59 8.15
CA ARG A 106 11.29 -25.72 8.48
C ARG A 106 12.64 -25.22 9.00
N GLU A 107 13.20 -24.20 8.37
CA GLU A 107 14.44 -23.59 8.80
C GLU A 107 14.31 -23.00 10.21
N LEU A 108 13.23 -22.26 10.49
CA LEU A 108 12.96 -21.68 11.80
C LEU A 108 12.81 -22.75 12.89
N VAL A 109 12.09 -23.84 12.60
CA VAL A 109 11.95 -24.97 13.54
C VAL A 109 13.30 -25.63 13.79
N THR A 110 14.10 -25.85 12.74
CA THR A 110 15.43 -26.48 12.84
C THR A 110 16.38 -25.60 13.66
N ASN A 111 16.41 -24.30 13.37
CA ASN A 111 17.21 -23.33 14.12
C ASN A 111 16.74 -23.22 15.57
N GLY A 112 15.43 -23.23 15.81
CA GLY A 112 14.86 -23.24 17.16
C GLY A 112 15.24 -24.49 17.96
N GLN A 113 15.22 -25.67 17.33
CA GLN A 113 15.69 -26.91 17.94
C GLN A 113 17.19 -26.87 18.24
N HIS A 114 17.98 -26.35 17.31
CA HIS A 114 19.43 -26.20 17.50
C HIS A 114 19.75 -25.27 18.67
N LEU A 115 19.11 -24.10 18.74
CA LEU A 115 19.24 -23.17 19.85
C LEU A 115 18.83 -23.81 21.18
N HIS A 116 17.73 -24.56 21.20
CA HIS A 116 17.29 -25.27 22.40
C HIS A 116 18.33 -26.30 22.87
N GLN A 117 18.92 -27.05 21.93
CA GLN A 117 19.98 -27.99 22.24
C GLN A 117 21.23 -27.29 22.76
N GLN A 118 21.66 -26.18 22.12
CA GLN A 118 22.79 -25.37 22.59
C GLN A 118 22.58 -24.82 24.00
N LEU A 119 21.38 -24.31 24.30
CA LEU A 119 21.05 -23.83 25.65
C LEU A 119 21.09 -24.95 26.69
N ASN A 120 20.61 -26.15 26.35
CA ASN A 120 20.69 -27.30 27.24
C ASN A 120 22.14 -27.77 27.46
N THR A 121 22.98 -27.77 26.42
CA THR A 121 24.41 -28.07 26.55
C THR A 121 25.09 -27.04 27.45
N MET A 122 24.89 -25.75 27.19
CA MET A 122 25.47 -24.66 27.99
C MET A 122 25.01 -24.74 29.45
N LYS A 123 23.74 -25.10 29.70
CA LYS A 123 23.24 -25.35 31.05
C LYS A 123 24.01 -26.49 31.73
N GLY A 124 24.24 -27.61 31.03
CA GLY A 124 25.02 -28.74 31.55
C GLY A 124 26.46 -28.34 31.87
N GLU A 125 27.11 -27.62 30.95
CA GLU A 125 28.48 -27.11 31.15
C GLU A 125 28.57 -26.16 32.36
N MET A 126 27.61 -25.24 32.52
CA MET A 126 27.56 -24.35 33.69
C MET A 126 27.35 -25.13 35.00
N GLN A 127 26.49 -26.16 34.99
CA GLN A 127 26.31 -27.01 36.17
C GLN A 127 27.59 -27.76 36.52
N GLU A 128 28.30 -28.29 35.53
CA GLU A 128 29.57 -28.98 35.75
C GLU A 128 30.64 -28.03 36.32
N ILE A 129 30.72 -26.79 35.82
CA ILE A 129 31.62 -25.77 36.37
C ILE A 129 31.28 -25.49 37.83
N ILE A 130 29.99 -25.33 38.17
CA ILE A 130 29.55 -25.11 39.55
C ILE A 130 29.92 -26.31 40.44
N ASP A 131 29.69 -27.53 39.98
CA ASP A 131 30.04 -28.75 40.73
C ASP A 131 31.56 -28.86 40.95
N GLN A 132 32.37 -28.48 39.95
CA GLN A 132 33.83 -28.40 40.08
C GLN A 132 34.25 -27.36 41.13
N TYR A 133 33.65 -26.15 41.11
CA TYR A 133 33.92 -25.12 42.12
C TYR A 133 33.47 -25.55 43.51
N GLN A 134 32.32 -26.20 43.63
CA GLN A 134 31.83 -26.72 44.89
C GLN A 134 32.79 -27.78 45.44
N LYS A 135 33.24 -28.71 44.59
CA LYS A 135 34.23 -29.72 44.97
C LYS A 135 35.55 -29.10 45.39
N LEU A 136 36.05 -28.08 44.68
CA LEU A 136 37.24 -27.34 45.10
C LEU A 136 37.05 -26.66 46.45
N LEU A 137 35.87 -26.10 46.71
CA LEU A 137 35.54 -25.46 47.99
C LEU A 137 35.48 -26.48 49.13
N ASP A 138 34.88 -27.65 48.88
CA ASP A 138 34.74 -28.75 49.84
C ASP A 138 36.08 -29.45 50.12
N ASP A 139 36.93 -29.61 49.11
CA ASP A 139 38.29 -30.20 49.24
C ASP A 139 39.29 -29.22 49.89
N THR A 140 38.99 -27.91 49.88
CA THR A 140 39.86 -26.89 50.47
C THR A 140 39.65 -26.79 51.97
N ASP A 141 40.57 -27.37 52.74
CA ASP A 141 40.63 -27.21 54.19
C ASP A 141 41.19 -25.82 54.55
N PHE A 142 40.29 -24.84 54.63
CA PHE A 142 40.62 -23.47 55.02
C PHE A 142 41.25 -23.38 56.42
N ASP A 143 40.90 -24.30 57.34
CA ASP A 143 41.49 -24.34 58.69
C ASP A 143 42.98 -24.76 58.67
N LYS A 144 43.39 -25.51 57.63
CA LYS A 144 44.79 -25.91 57.42
C LYS A 144 45.61 -24.84 56.70
N ILE A 145 45.02 -24.14 55.73
CA ILE A 145 45.67 -23.06 54.99
C ILE A 145 45.80 -21.80 55.85
N TYR A 146 44.79 -21.51 56.67
CA TYR A 146 44.74 -20.41 57.60
C TYR A 146 44.60 -20.92 59.04
N PRO A 147 45.68 -21.45 59.64
CA PRO A 147 45.61 -21.96 61.00
C PRO A 147 45.30 -20.83 61.98
N LYS A 148 44.22 -20.99 62.75
CA LYS A 148 43.70 -19.98 63.70
C LYS A 148 44.79 -19.36 64.57
N LYS A 149 45.77 -20.14 65.02
CA LYS A 149 46.91 -19.66 65.83
C LYS A 149 47.79 -18.61 65.13
N GLN A 150 47.92 -18.66 63.81
CA GLN A 150 48.69 -17.67 63.05
C GLN A 150 47.85 -16.41 62.81
N ILE A 151 46.55 -16.55 62.58
CA ILE A 151 45.61 -15.42 62.51
C ILE A 151 45.54 -14.72 63.87
N ASP A 152 45.35 -15.47 64.96
CA ASP A 152 45.28 -14.92 66.33
C ASP A 152 46.57 -14.19 66.70
N ARG A 153 47.72 -14.71 66.26
CA ARG A 153 49.00 -14.02 66.43
C ARG A 153 49.10 -12.75 65.60
N LEU A 154 48.65 -12.78 64.35
CA LEU A 154 48.65 -11.60 63.48
C LEU A 154 47.69 -10.53 64.00
N VAL A 155 46.50 -10.93 64.46
CA VAL A 155 45.52 -10.05 65.11
C VAL A 155 46.12 -9.46 66.38
N GLN A 156 46.74 -10.27 67.24
CA GLN A 156 47.48 -9.74 68.39
C GLN A 156 48.62 -8.81 67.98
N GLN A 157 49.32 -9.08 66.88
CA GLN A 157 50.39 -8.22 66.38
C GLN A 157 49.84 -6.88 65.93
N VAL A 158 48.74 -6.88 65.16
CA VAL A 158 48.04 -5.66 64.72
C VAL A 158 47.50 -4.91 65.94
N ASP A 159 46.85 -5.58 66.88
CA ASP A 159 46.39 -4.99 68.13
C ASP A 159 47.56 -4.38 68.92
N THR A 160 48.71 -5.06 69.01
CA THR A 160 49.91 -4.49 69.65
C THR A 160 50.52 -3.36 68.85
N TYR A 161 50.42 -3.33 67.52
CA TYR A 161 50.84 -2.20 66.70
C TYR A 161 49.88 -1.01 66.82
N GLU A 162 48.60 -1.25 67.09
CA GLU A 162 47.60 -0.22 67.40
C GLU A 162 47.68 0.26 68.87
N HIS A 163 48.12 -0.61 69.80
CA HIS A 163 48.31 -0.27 71.23
C HIS A 163 49.71 0.27 71.58
N ASP A 164 50.76 -0.14 70.87
CA ASP A 164 52.08 0.46 70.95
C ASP A 164 51.99 1.80 70.23
N GLY A 165 51.67 2.85 70.98
CA GLY A 165 51.51 4.24 70.54
C GLY A 165 52.76 4.84 69.89
N TRP A 166 53.15 4.32 68.73
CA TRP A 166 54.06 4.94 67.76
C TRP A 166 53.30 5.87 66.80
N PHE A 167 52.04 6.16 67.10
CA PHE A 167 51.26 7.27 66.55
C PHE A 167 50.50 8.03 67.67
N GLU A 168 51.23 8.45 68.70
CA GLU A 168 51.01 9.71 69.43
C GLU A 168 52.43 10.31 69.54
N GLU A 169 52.83 11.43 68.94
CA GLU A 169 52.13 12.63 68.55
C GLU A 169 53.03 13.37 67.53
N ALA A 170 52.50 13.62 66.34
CA ALA A 170 52.88 14.82 65.59
C ALA A 170 51.58 15.59 65.37
N VAL A 171 51.07 16.18 66.45
CA VAL A 171 50.32 17.42 66.33
C VAL A 171 51.36 18.49 66.03
N GLU A 172 51.69 18.65 64.75
CA GLU A 172 52.09 19.96 64.24
C GLU A 172 51.37 20.22 62.91
N GLU A 173 50.66 21.34 62.97
CA GLU A 173 49.95 22.06 61.94
C GLU A 173 48.66 21.46 61.41
N GLU A 174 47.58 22.18 61.73
CA GLU A 174 46.38 22.31 60.93
C GLU A 174 46.77 22.81 59.53
N VAL A 175 47.41 21.96 58.72
CA VAL A 175 47.36 22.06 57.28
C VAL A 175 45.96 21.60 56.95
N GLY A 176 45.04 22.55 56.94
CA GLY A 176 43.72 22.34 56.37
C GLY A 176 43.93 21.57 55.07
N LEU A 177 43.24 20.43 54.96
CA LEU A 177 42.97 19.83 53.68
C LEU A 177 42.30 20.93 52.86
N ARG A 178 43.12 21.73 52.16
CA ARG A 178 42.77 22.20 50.85
C ARG A 178 42.28 20.93 50.18
N ALA A 179 40.97 20.85 50.00
CA ALA A 179 40.44 20.23 48.82
C ALA A 179 41.44 20.59 47.73
N SER A 180 42.13 19.61 47.16
CA SER A 180 42.79 19.79 45.89
C SER A 180 41.66 20.06 44.91
N SER A 181 41.10 21.27 44.96
CA SER A 181 40.53 21.92 43.82
C SER A 181 41.64 21.87 42.81
N LEU A 182 41.46 21.02 41.81
CA LEU A 182 42.21 21.00 40.57
C LEU A 182 42.74 22.41 40.29
N SER A 183 44.04 22.56 40.06
CA SER A 183 44.58 23.82 39.56
C SER A 183 43.76 24.24 38.32
N GLU A 184 43.54 25.53 38.07
CA GLU A 184 42.78 25.99 36.88
C GLU A 184 43.34 25.37 35.58
N ASP A 185 44.64 25.08 35.54
CA ASP A 185 45.30 24.35 34.44
C ASP A 185 44.89 22.86 34.39
N GLU A 186 44.78 22.18 35.52
CA GLU A 186 44.33 20.78 35.60
C GLU A 186 42.82 20.66 35.32
N LYS A 187 42.04 21.67 35.71
CA LYS A 187 40.61 21.76 35.45
C LYS A 187 40.33 22.02 33.97
N THR A 188 41.12 22.85 33.29
CA THR A 188 41.01 23.07 31.85
C THR A 188 41.50 21.86 31.04
N GLU A 189 42.53 21.15 31.51
CA GLU A 189 42.95 19.88 30.92
C GLU A 189 41.85 18.81 31.07
N LEU A 190 41.19 18.74 32.24
CA LEU A 190 40.05 17.86 32.47
C LEU A 190 38.82 18.25 31.65
N GLU A 191 38.49 19.54 31.52
CA GLU A 191 37.42 20.00 30.63
C GLU A 191 37.72 19.68 29.16
N ARG A 192 38.99 19.78 28.74
CA ARG A 192 39.44 19.35 27.40
C ARG A 192 39.30 17.84 27.21
N LEU A 193 39.71 17.04 28.19
CA LEU A 193 39.59 15.57 28.18
C LEU A 193 38.13 15.12 28.19
N ILE A 194 37.26 15.78 28.96
CA ILE A 194 35.82 15.49 29.00
C ILE A 194 35.18 15.85 27.66
N HIS A 195 35.51 16.99 27.04
CA HIS A 195 35.03 17.31 25.69
C HIS A 195 35.58 16.37 24.60
N GLU A 196 36.81 15.89 24.75
CA GLU A 196 37.41 14.89 23.85
C GLU A 196 36.71 13.54 23.98
N VAL A 197 36.38 13.09 25.20
CA VAL A 197 35.67 11.83 25.45
C VAL A 197 34.19 11.90 25.04
N ILE A 198 33.50 13.01 25.31
CA ILE A 198 32.11 13.24 24.85
C ILE A 198 32.06 13.32 23.31
N GLY A 199 33.06 13.94 22.67
CA GLY A 199 33.18 13.95 21.21
C GLY A 199 33.49 12.57 20.61
N ILE A 200 34.16 11.69 21.36
CA ILE A 200 34.40 10.30 20.95
C ILE A 200 33.13 9.45 21.14
N GLU A 201 32.33 9.69 22.20
CA GLU A 201 31.02 9.05 22.39
C GLU A 201 30.00 9.47 21.31
N GLU A 202 29.91 10.75 20.94
CA GLU A 202 29.03 11.19 19.85
C GLU A 202 29.47 10.62 18.48
N VAL A 203 30.76 10.38 18.26
CA VAL A 203 31.24 9.76 17.00
C VAL A 203 31.09 8.22 17.03
N ALA A 204 30.99 7.60 18.20
CA ALA A 204 30.69 6.18 18.34
C ALA A 204 29.19 5.89 18.15
N ASP A 205 28.29 6.74 18.66
CA ASP A 205 26.84 6.58 18.48
C ASP A 205 26.36 6.94 17.05
N VAL A 206 27.04 7.85 16.34
CA VAL A 206 26.65 8.21 14.95
C VAL A 206 27.01 7.12 13.92
N LYS A 207 27.77 6.08 14.28
CA LYS A 207 28.06 4.96 13.36
C LYS A 207 27.11 3.76 13.47
N GLU A 208 26.25 3.68 14.48
CA GLU A 208 25.23 2.62 14.57
C GLU A 208 23.79 3.06 14.21
N GLU A 209 23.50 4.36 14.11
CA GLU A 209 22.16 4.85 13.68
C GLU A 209 21.95 4.91 12.14
N GLY A 210 22.86 4.33 11.35
CA GLY A 210 22.71 4.24 9.89
C GLY A 210 21.81 3.11 9.38
N LEU A 211 21.30 2.23 10.26
CA LEU A 211 20.52 1.05 9.87
C LEU A 211 19.36 0.78 10.83
N LYS A 212 18.32 1.63 10.81
CA LYS A 212 16.90 1.26 10.95
C LYS A 212 16.07 2.51 11.21
N LEU A 213 15.23 2.86 10.24
CA LEU A 213 13.80 3.20 10.39
C LEU A 213 13.37 3.92 9.11
N VAL A 214 12.71 3.17 8.24
CA VAL A 214 11.93 3.75 7.14
C VAL A 214 10.73 4.46 7.79
N ASP A 215 10.60 5.77 7.60
CA ASP A 215 9.45 6.55 8.04
C ASP A 215 8.19 6.15 7.24
N PHE A 216 7.34 5.31 7.84
CA PHE A 216 6.09 4.83 7.23
C PHE A 216 4.98 5.89 7.12
N GLN A 217 5.22 7.14 7.53
CA GLN A 217 4.23 8.22 7.36
C GLN A 217 4.31 8.93 6.00
N LYS A 218 5.38 8.75 5.22
CA LYS A 218 5.50 9.36 3.88
C LYS A 218 5.13 8.44 2.71
N ALA A 219 4.76 7.18 2.98
CA ALA A 219 4.36 6.20 1.97
C ALA A 219 2.84 6.10 1.76
N LYS A 220 2.04 7.06 2.28
CA LYS A 220 0.57 7.06 2.14
C LYS A 220 0.00 8.19 1.28
N GLU A 221 0.85 9.01 0.66
CA GLU A 221 0.41 10.06 -0.29
C GLU A 221 0.90 9.83 -1.73
N LEU A 222 1.46 8.66 -2.03
CA LEU A 222 1.79 8.23 -3.38
C LEU A 222 1.20 6.85 -3.65
N ASN A 223 -0.13 6.80 -3.72
CA ASN A 223 -0.91 5.92 -4.59
C ASN A 223 -2.38 6.35 -4.58
#